data_AF-A0A6N2CXI7-F1
#
_entry.id   AF-A0A6N2CXI7-F1
#
_cell.length_a   1.000
_cell.length_b   1.000
_cell.length_c   1.000
_cell.angle_alpha   90.00
_cell.angle_beta   90.00
_cell.angle_gamma   90.00
#
_symmetry.space_group_name_H-M   'P 1'
#
loop_
_entity.id
_entity.type
_entity.pdbx_description
1 polymer ?
#
loop_
_entity_poly.entity_id
_entity_poly.type
_entity_poly.pdbx_seq_one_letter_code
_entity_poly.pdbx_strand_id
1 'polypeptide(L)' 'MAERLEVLKTYKTYVNGKFPRSESEKVYQIADKKGRHIANACRC' A
#
# COMPACT_ATOMS: atom_id res chain seq x y z
N MET A 1 -13.31 -25.89 -1.25
CA MET A 1 -12.31 -24.99 -0.63
C MET A 1 -12.71 -23.58 -1.00
N ALA A 2 -12.85 -22.68 -0.03
CA ALA A 2 -13.28 -21.31 -0.32
C ALA A 2 -12.17 -20.54 -1.04
N GLU A 3 -12.52 -19.88 -2.15
CA GLU A 3 -11.62 -18.98 -2.85
C GLU A 3 -11.33 -17.76 -1.95
N ARG A 4 -10.06 -17.36 -1.87
CA ARG A 4 -9.65 -16.27 -0.96
C ARG A 4 -10.04 -14.94 -1.58
N LEU A 5 -10.83 -14.14 -0.86
CA LEU A 5 -11.17 -12.79 -1.29
C LEU A 5 -9.89 -11.95 -1.49
N GLU A 6 -9.77 -11.32 -2.64
CA GLU A 6 -8.70 -10.36 -2.91
C GLU A 6 -8.95 -9.08 -2.10
N VAL A 7 -8.10 -8.84 -1.10
CA VAL A 7 -8.14 -7.64 -0.26
C VAL A 7 -6.89 -6.81 -0.53
N LEU A 8 -7.08 -5.59 -1.03
CA LEU A 8 -6.00 -4.64 -1.28
C LEU A 8 -5.40 -4.17 0.04
N LYS A 9 -4.07 -4.18 0.13
CA LYS A 9 -3.32 -3.73 1.29
C LYS A 9 -2.79 -2.32 1.09
N THR A 10 -2.76 -1.54 2.16
CA THR A 10 -2.10 -0.24 2.20
C THR A 10 -0.81 -0.37 2.99
N TYR A 11 0.31 -0.03 2.38
CA TYR A 11 1.64 -0.10 2.98
C TYR A 11 2.12 1.26 3.44
N LYS A 12 2.87 1.25 4.54
CA LYS A 12 3.44 2.43 5.18
C LYS A 12 4.95 2.38 5.11
N THR A 13 5.57 3.52 4.84
CA THR A 13 7.04 3.64 4.78
C THR A 13 7.63 3.38 6.16
N TYR A 14 8.68 2.58 6.21
CA TYR A 14 9.47 2.34 7.42
C TYR A 14 10.74 3.17 7.36
N VAL A 15 10.95 4.05 8.34
CA VAL A 15 12.07 4.99 8.37
C VAL A 15 12.66 4.98 9.77
N ASN A 16 13.99 4.81 9.87
CA ASN A 16 14.73 4.86 11.13
C ASN A 16 14.13 3.99 12.26
N GLY A 17 13.71 2.77 11.92
CA GLY A 17 13.21 1.83 12.93
C GLY A 17 11.74 2.03 13.31
N LYS A 18 11.00 2.93 12.64
CA LYS A 18 9.61 3.26 12.98
C LYS A 18 8.74 3.40 11.73
N PHE A 19 7.43 3.33 11.93
CA PHE A 19 6.42 3.68 10.92
C PHE A 19 5.93 5.12 11.17
N PRO A 20 6.63 6.16 10.70
CA PRO A 20 6.29 7.55 10.95
C PRO A 20 4.90 7.88 10.41
N ARG A 21 4.13 8.72 11.10
CA ARG A 21 2.84 9.21 10.58
C ARG A 21 3.08 9.95 9.26
N SER A 22 2.29 9.67 8.22
CA SER A 22 2.29 10.55 7.05
C SER A 22 1.46 11.78 7.40
N GLU A 23 2.07 12.96 7.34
CA GLU A 23 1.38 14.21 7.67
C GLU A 23 0.35 14.59 6.60
N SER A 24 0.58 14.14 5.37
CA SER A 24 -0.30 14.42 4.23
C SER A 24 -1.48 13.45 4.10
N GLU A 25 -1.48 12.30 4.79
CA GLU A 25 -2.42 11.18 4.57
C GLU A 25 -2.55 10.71 3.10
N LYS A 26 -1.65 11.17 2.22
CA LYS A 26 -1.68 10.86 0.79
C LYS A 26 -1.22 9.43 0.55
N VAL A 27 -1.98 8.72 -0.27
CA VAL A 27 -1.64 7.40 -0.79
C VAL A 27 -1.68 7.42 -2.32
N TYR A 28 -0.90 6.54 -2.94
CA TYR A 28 -0.97 6.31 -4.38
C TYR A 28 -1.13 4.82 -4.68
N GLN A 29 -1.70 4.54 -5.84
CA GLN A 29 -1.95 3.18 -6.31
C GLN A 29 -0.66 2.55 -6.81
N ILE A 30 -0.42 1.30 -6.43
CA ILE A 30 0.64 0.46 -6.95
C ILE A 30 0.02 -0.51 -7.95
N ALA A 31 0.53 -0.46 -9.18
CA ALA A 31 0.17 -1.40 -10.23
C ALA A 31 1.28 -2.45 -10.43
N ASP A 32 0.89 -3.68 -10.76
CA ASP A 32 1.81 -4.68 -11.30
C ASP A 32 2.26 -4.29 -12.72
N LYS A 33 3.26 -5.00 -13.27
CA LYS A 33 3.80 -4.79 -14.63
C LYS A 33 2.73 -4.80 -15.73
N LYS A 34 1.58 -5.45 -15.49
CA LYS A 34 0.42 -5.50 -16.40
C LYS A 34 -0.59 -4.37 -16.19
N GLY A 35 -0.32 -3.41 -15.31
CA GLY A 35 -1.22 -2.30 -14.98
C GLY A 35 -2.33 -2.64 -13.98
N ARG A 36 -2.37 -3.86 -13.43
CA ARG A 36 -3.38 -4.26 -12.43
C ARG A 36 -3.08 -3.63 -11.07
N HIS A 37 -4.07 -2.98 -10.45
CA HIS A 37 -3.95 -2.43 -9.10
C HIS A 37 -3.81 -3.56 -8.07
N ILE A 38 -2.75 -3.52 -7.26
CA ILE A 38 -2.41 -4.58 -6.30
C ILE A 38 -2.28 -4.09 -4.86
N ALA A 39 -2.01 -2.79 -4.65
CA ALA A 39 -1.85 -2.21 -3.32
C ALA A 39 -1.90 -0.68 -3.37
N ASN A 40 -1.91 -0.06 -2.19
CA ASN A 40 -1.64 1.36 -2.01
C ASN A 40 -0.36 1.55 -1.19
N ALA A 41 0.36 2.64 -1.41
CA ALA A 41 1.47 3.05 -0.56
C ALA A 41 1.33 4.51 -0.12
N CYS A 42 1.78 4.80 1.09
CA CYS A 42 1.87 6.17 1.61
C CYS A 42 2.89 6.99 0.81
N ARG A 43 2.52 8.24 0.50
CA ARG A 43 3.43 9.27 -0.01
C ARG A 43 3.82 10.17 1.15
N CYS A 44 5.06 10.02 1.63
CA CYS A 44 5.68 10.97 2.55
C CYS A 44 6.07 12.24 1.80
#